data_AF-A0A527ZEV9-F1
#
_entry.id   AF-A0A527ZEV9-F1
#
_cell.length_a   1.000
_cell.length_b   1.000
_cell.length_c   1.000
_cell.angle_alpha   90.00
_cell.angle_beta   90.00
_cell.angle_gamma   90.00
#
_symmetry.space_group_name_H-M   'P 1'
#
loop_
_entity.id
_entity.type
_entity.pdbx_description
1 polymer ?
#
loop_
_entity_poly.entity_id
_entity_poly.type
_entity_poly.pdbx_seq_one_letter_code
_entity_poly.pdbx_strand_id
1 'polypeptide(L)'
;HRHRIAGSFSGSDRGIVESAVVTPGQDGNDDLWLIVKRTIGGATRRTIEIKSVPFEYGEIADAFEVDCGLTYDGAAVGTVTGLDHLEGETVDALADGVVYQGLVVATGAVSLPGGAMAAKWSVGLPYEAGADTLELDVGGRDGSIVGRRKKVSKGILSLFETDTTGLEVASMQRGRWETVRIPSVVAPDGRANLFTGNVEVPIDDSWEGQGRVRIRHTNPTPCTIRAFTPVFDAEA
;
A
#
# COMPACT_ATOMS: atom_id res chain seq x y z
N HIS A 1 -13.94 1.34 -5.24
CA HIS A 1 -12.66 0.65 -4.98
C HIS A 1 -12.30 -0.19 -6.20
N ARG A 2 -11.03 -0.20 -6.63
CA ARG A 2 -10.51 -1.08 -7.69
C ARG A 2 -9.12 -1.54 -7.29
N HIS A 3 -8.95 -2.84 -7.02
CA HIS A 3 -7.63 -3.43 -6.85
C HIS A 3 -6.98 -3.68 -8.22
N ARG A 4 -5.73 -3.26 -8.39
CA ARG A 4 -4.95 -3.50 -9.61
C ARG A 4 -3.95 -4.60 -9.27
N ILE A 5 -4.25 -5.84 -9.70
CA ILE A 5 -3.41 -6.99 -9.40
C ILE A 5 -2.01 -6.80 -10.02
N ALA A 6 -0.97 -6.87 -9.19
CA ALA A 6 0.41 -6.67 -9.58
C ALA A 6 0.92 -7.77 -10.55
N GLY A 7 2.04 -7.49 -11.20
CA GLY A 7 2.64 -8.33 -12.26
C GLY A 7 2.30 -7.80 -13.65
N SER A 8 2.56 -8.58 -14.69
CA SER A 8 2.29 -8.17 -16.08
C SER A 8 1.65 -9.28 -16.88
N PHE A 9 0.93 -8.94 -17.94
CA PHE A 9 0.49 -9.91 -18.93
C PHE A 9 0.16 -9.22 -20.26
N SER A 10 0.68 -9.76 -21.37
CA SER A 10 0.31 -9.32 -22.73
C SER A 10 0.40 -7.79 -22.97
N GLY A 11 1.45 -7.15 -22.45
CA GLY A 11 1.67 -5.70 -22.58
C GLY A 11 0.94 -4.82 -21.57
N SER A 12 0.12 -5.41 -20.68
CA SER A 12 -0.40 -4.74 -19.49
C SER A 12 0.60 -4.81 -18.35
N ASP A 13 0.65 -3.75 -17.55
CA ASP A 13 1.38 -3.64 -16.26
C ASP A 13 0.66 -4.33 -15.10
N ARG A 14 -0.20 -5.32 -15.40
CA ARG A 14 -1.06 -6.01 -14.40
C ARG A 14 -1.23 -7.48 -14.70
N GLY A 15 -1.45 -8.26 -13.64
CA GLY A 15 -2.01 -9.60 -13.74
C GLY A 15 -3.48 -9.57 -14.19
N ILE A 16 -3.92 -10.65 -14.84
CA ILE A 16 -5.31 -10.83 -15.28
C ILE A 16 -5.99 -11.85 -14.38
N VAL A 17 -7.07 -11.46 -13.71
CA VAL A 17 -7.93 -12.39 -12.98
C VAL A 17 -8.77 -13.17 -13.99
N GLU A 18 -8.52 -14.46 -14.15
CA GLU A 18 -9.27 -15.35 -15.04
C GLU A 18 -10.50 -15.95 -14.33
N SER A 19 -10.45 -16.11 -13.01
CA SER A 19 -11.55 -16.61 -12.20
C SER A 19 -11.49 -16.05 -10.79
N ALA A 20 -12.64 -15.86 -10.16
CA ALA A 20 -12.77 -15.47 -8.76
C ALA A 20 -13.93 -16.23 -8.12
N VAL A 21 -13.75 -16.71 -6.89
CA VAL A 21 -14.80 -17.34 -6.09
C VAL A 21 -14.64 -16.93 -4.64
N VAL A 22 -15.79 -16.76 -3.96
CA VAL A 22 -15.84 -16.48 -2.53
C VAL A 22 -16.35 -17.73 -1.82
N THR A 23 -15.63 -18.17 -0.78
CA THR A 23 -16.04 -19.27 0.08
C THR A 23 -16.16 -18.81 1.53
N PRO A 24 -17.06 -19.38 2.34
CA PRO A 24 -17.09 -19.08 3.77
C PRO A 24 -15.74 -19.46 4.41
N GLY A 25 -15.07 -18.50 5.05
CA GLY A 25 -13.84 -18.76 5.79
C GLY A 25 -14.10 -19.33 7.19
N GLN A 26 -13.03 -19.65 7.91
CA GLN A 26 -13.10 -20.28 9.24
C GLN A 26 -12.94 -19.30 10.41
N ASP A 27 -12.56 -18.06 10.13
CA ASP A 27 -12.17 -17.03 11.10
C ASP A 27 -13.16 -15.87 11.19
N GLY A 28 -14.34 -16.05 10.59
CA GLY A 28 -15.38 -15.00 10.51
C GLY A 28 -15.25 -14.08 9.31
N ASN A 29 -14.25 -14.28 8.44
CA ASN A 29 -14.14 -13.62 7.14
C ASN A 29 -14.53 -14.56 5.99
N ASP A 30 -14.90 -14.00 4.86
CA ASP A 30 -15.05 -14.74 3.61
C ASP A 30 -13.68 -14.84 2.89
N ASP A 31 -13.36 -16.02 2.38
CA ASP A 31 -12.15 -16.27 1.61
C ASP A 31 -12.37 -15.94 0.12
N LEU A 32 -11.66 -14.93 -0.38
CA LEU A 32 -11.62 -14.64 -1.81
C LEU A 32 -10.48 -15.41 -2.47
N TRP A 33 -10.85 -16.39 -3.29
CA TRP A 33 -9.93 -17.16 -4.12
C TRP A 33 -9.89 -16.62 -5.54
N LEU A 34 -8.69 -16.47 -6.08
CA LEU A 34 -8.43 -15.94 -7.41
C LEU A 34 -7.57 -16.92 -8.22
N ILE A 35 -7.87 -17.07 -9.51
CA ILE A 35 -6.92 -17.58 -10.50
C ILE A 35 -6.37 -16.37 -11.24
N VAL A 36 -5.09 -16.09 -11.07
CA VAL A 36 -4.44 -14.94 -11.70
C VAL A 36 -3.42 -15.41 -12.73
N LYS A 37 -3.49 -14.82 -13.91
CA LYS A 37 -2.57 -15.06 -15.02
C LYS A 37 -1.56 -13.92 -15.11
N ARG A 38 -0.28 -14.28 -15.17
CA ARG A 38 0.85 -13.35 -15.32
C ARG A 38 1.86 -13.88 -16.35
N THR A 39 2.70 -12.98 -16.84
CA THR A 39 3.98 -13.30 -17.48
C THR A 39 5.05 -13.19 -16.40
N ILE A 40 5.74 -14.30 -16.10
CA ILE A 40 6.81 -14.39 -15.10
C ILE A 40 8.01 -15.06 -15.75
N GLY A 41 9.19 -14.45 -15.68
CA GLY A 41 10.40 -15.01 -16.30
C GLY A 41 10.23 -15.30 -17.80
N GLY A 42 9.42 -14.50 -18.50
CA GLY A 42 9.10 -14.68 -19.92
C GLY A 42 8.06 -15.76 -20.24
N ALA A 43 7.58 -16.51 -19.26
CA ALA A 43 6.57 -17.56 -19.43
C ALA A 43 5.19 -17.12 -18.90
N THR A 44 4.12 -17.63 -19.52
CA THR A 44 2.77 -17.46 -18.94
C THR A 44 2.62 -18.40 -17.74
N ARG A 45 2.30 -17.84 -16.57
CA ARG A 45 2.00 -18.59 -15.36
C ARG A 45 0.59 -18.28 -14.86
N ARG A 46 0.01 -19.25 -14.16
CA ARG A 46 -1.25 -19.12 -13.43
C ARG A 46 -1.02 -19.51 -11.99
N THR A 47 -1.47 -18.66 -11.09
CA THR A 47 -1.39 -18.85 -9.64
C THR A 47 -2.80 -18.93 -9.08
N ILE A 48 -2.93 -19.71 -8.01
CA ILE A 48 -4.11 -19.71 -7.17
C ILE A 48 -3.74 -18.86 -5.96
N GLU A 49 -4.48 -17.77 -5.75
CA GLU A 49 -4.22 -16.80 -4.69
C GLU A 49 -5.44 -16.69 -3.79
N ILE A 50 -5.20 -16.53 -2.50
CA ILE A 50 -6.22 -16.22 -1.50
C ILE A 50 -5.94 -14.84 -0.94
N LYS A 51 -6.97 -14.00 -0.84
CA LYS A 51 -6.84 -12.69 -0.21
C LYS A 51 -6.65 -12.88 1.29
N SER A 52 -5.61 -12.28 1.86
CA SER A 52 -5.43 -12.19 3.31
C SER A 52 -6.60 -11.47 3.98
N VAL A 53 -6.87 -11.85 5.24
CA VAL A 53 -7.77 -11.08 6.10
C VAL A 53 -7.21 -9.68 6.34
N PRO A 54 -8.07 -8.68 6.62
CA PRO A 54 -7.60 -7.36 7.01
C PRO A 54 -6.64 -7.44 8.19
N PHE A 55 -5.55 -6.67 8.14
CA PHE A 55 -4.67 -6.50 9.28
C PHE A 55 -5.35 -5.66 10.35
N GLU A 56 -5.57 -6.24 11.54
CA GLU A 56 -6.11 -5.55 12.71
C GLU A 56 -5.48 -6.11 13.99
N TYR A 57 -4.97 -5.23 14.86
CA TYR A 57 -4.45 -5.54 16.20
C TYR A 57 -3.33 -6.59 16.22
N GLY A 58 -2.57 -6.72 15.14
CA GLY A 58 -1.47 -7.67 14.98
C GLY A 58 -0.08 -7.06 15.21
N GLU A 59 0.94 -7.92 15.23
CA GLU A 59 2.32 -7.47 15.13
C GLU A 59 2.61 -7.07 13.69
N ILE A 60 3.36 -6.00 13.47
CA ILE A 60 3.66 -5.55 12.10
C ILE A 60 4.36 -6.65 11.26
N ALA A 61 5.13 -7.53 11.88
CA ALA A 61 5.77 -8.66 11.21
C ALA A 61 4.77 -9.70 10.64
N ASP A 62 3.51 -9.66 11.07
CA ASP A 62 2.42 -10.49 10.56
C ASP A 62 1.68 -9.86 9.37
N ALA A 63 1.99 -8.60 9.02
CA ALA A 63 1.35 -7.94 7.90
C ALA A 63 1.71 -8.61 6.56
N PHE A 64 0.69 -8.75 5.72
CA PHE A 64 0.79 -9.34 4.39
C PHE A 64 0.09 -8.41 3.38
N GLU A 65 0.83 -7.41 2.93
CA GLU A 65 0.36 -6.35 2.03
C GLU A 65 1.16 -6.40 0.71
N VAL A 66 1.19 -7.59 0.10
CA VAL A 66 1.82 -7.87 -1.21
C VAL A 66 0.91 -8.76 -2.05
N ASP A 67 1.04 -8.68 -3.37
CA ASP A 67 0.32 -9.55 -4.30
C ASP A 67 1.18 -10.79 -4.63
N CYS A 68 0.55 -11.95 -4.90
CA CYS A 68 1.25 -13.17 -5.31
C CYS A 68 2.38 -13.62 -4.36
N GLY A 69 2.29 -13.23 -3.07
CA GLY A 69 3.35 -13.42 -2.11
C GLY A 69 3.32 -14.77 -1.38
N LEU A 70 4.39 -15.03 -0.64
CA LEU A 70 4.49 -16.14 0.32
C LEU A 70 5.05 -15.63 1.65
N THR A 71 4.75 -16.40 2.71
CA THR A 71 5.29 -16.17 4.05
C THR A 71 6.35 -17.21 4.39
N TYR A 72 7.46 -16.77 4.96
CA TYR A 72 8.41 -17.61 5.68
C TYR A 72 8.30 -17.31 7.17
N ASP A 73 8.24 -18.36 8.00
CA ASP A 73 8.20 -18.25 9.46
C ASP A 73 9.07 -19.37 10.03
N GLY A 74 10.21 -19.02 10.62
CA GLY A 74 11.21 -19.99 11.04
C GLY A 74 12.44 -19.41 11.71
N ALA A 75 13.57 -20.09 11.58
CA ALA A 75 14.85 -19.58 12.09
C ALA A 75 15.26 -18.31 11.33
N ALA A 76 15.95 -17.39 12.00
CA ALA A 76 16.42 -16.18 11.33
C ALA A 76 17.36 -16.55 10.17
N VAL A 77 17.02 -16.08 8.96
CA VAL A 77 17.80 -16.27 7.74
C VAL A 77 18.00 -14.93 7.04
N GLY A 78 19.14 -14.77 6.36
CA GLY A 78 19.38 -13.62 5.48
C GLY A 78 18.95 -13.86 4.02
N THR A 79 18.43 -15.05 3.72
CA THR A 79 17.95 -15.43 2.39
C THR A 79 16.78 -16.38 2.53
N VAL A 80 15.70 -16.08 1.83
CA VAL A 80 14.52 -16.94 1.72
C VAL A 80 14.48 -17.57 0.33
N THR A 81 14.07 -18.83 0.26
CA THR A 81 13.95 -19.61 -0.99
C THR A 81 12.50 -20.08 -1.20
N GLY A 82 12.21 -20.69 -2.35
CA GLY A 82 10.87 -21.18 -2.69
C GLY A 82 10.00 -20.15 -3.43
N LEU A 83 10.63 -19.12 -4.00
CA LEU A 83 9.98 -18.05 -4.78
C LEU A 83 10.02 -18.33 -6.29
N ASP A 84 10.07 -19.60 -6.71
CA ASP A 84 10.16 -20.00 -8.13
C ASP A 84 8.99 -19.47 -8.99
N HIS A 85 7.87 -19.10 -8.36
CA HIS A 85 6.70 -18.51 -9.00
C HIS A 85 6.86 -17.02 -9.30
N LEU A 86 7.91 -16.37 -8.81
CA LEU A 86 8.26 -14.97 -9.03
C LEU A 86 9.66 -14.80 -9.65
N GLU A 87 10.24 -15.85 -10.24
CA GLU A 87 11.59 -15.81 -10.81
C GLU A 87 11.78 -14.66 -11.82
N GLY A 88 12.80 -13.83 -11.57
CA GLY A 88 13.12 -12.66 -12.40
C GLY A 88 12.26 -11.42 -12.12
N GLU A 89 11.27 -11.51 -11.23
CA GLU A 89 10.45 -10.36 -10.83
C GLU A 89 11.13 -9.52 -9.74
N THR A 90 10.74 -8.25 -9.68
CA THR A 90 11.04 -7.37 -8.57
C THR A 90 9.96 -7.50 -7.51
N VAL A 91 10.36 -7.73 -6.28
CA VAL A 91 9.49 -7.97 -5.12
C VAL A 91 9.81 -7.01 -3.99
N ASP A 92 8.80 -6.74 -3.19
CA ASP A 92 8.96 -6.09 -1.89
C ASP A 92 8.81 -7.16 -0.80
N ALA A 93 9.47 -6.92 0.33
CA ALA A 93 9.48 -7.80 1.48
C ALA A 93 9.29 -7.02 2.78
N LEU A 94 8.52 -7.61 3.69
CA LEU A 94 8.49 -7.20 5.09
C LEU A 94 9.16 -8.30 5.92
N ALA A 95 10.35 -8.04 6.43
CA ALA A 95 11.17 -9.01 7.15
C ALA A 95 11.34 -8.56 8.61
N ASP A 96 10.77 -9.32 9.56
CA ASP A 96 10.64 -8.97 10.98
C ASP A 96 10.10 -7.54 11.22
N GLY A 97 9.21 -7.08 10.34
CA GLY A 97 8.63 -5.73 10.40
C GLY A 97 9.48 -4.62 9.77
N VAL A 98 10.60 -4.95 9.15
CA VAL A 98 11.44 -4.01 8.39
C VAL A 98 11.10 -4.13 6.90
N VAL A 99 10.85 -2.98 6.27
CA VAL A 99 10.51 -2.90 4.84
C VAL A 99 11.78 -2.99 3.99
N TYR A 100 11.77 -3.88 3.00
CA TYR A 100 12.79 -3.99 1.95
C TYR A 100 12.10 -3.93 0.60
N GLN A 101 12.46 -2.94 -0.22
CA GLN A 101 11.84 -2.74 -1.53
C GLN A 101 12.80 -3.06 -2.66
N GLY A 102 12.25 -3.45 -3.81
CA GLY A 102 13.01 -3.58 -5.04
C GLY A 102 14.00 -4.76 -5.04
N LEU A 103 13.73 -5.81 -4.27
CA LEU A 103 14.53 -7.03 -4.27
C LEU A 103 14.25 -7.82 -5.55
N VAL A 104 15.27 -8.45 -6.13
CA VAL A 104 15.10 -9.25 -7.36
C VAL A 104 15.16 -10.73 -7.00
N VAL A 105 14.14 -11.49 -7.42
CA VAL A 105 14.13 -12.94 -7.26
C VAL A 105 15.08 -13.56 -8.27
N ALA A 106 16.07 -14.29 -7.78
CA ALA A 106 17.02 -15.03 -8.60
C ALA A 106 17.17 -16.45 -8.07
N THR A 107 17.08 -17.44 -8.95
CA THR A 107 17.16 -18.87 -8.58
C THR A 107 16.15 -19.25 -7.50
N GLY A 108 14.94 -18.69 -7.56
CA GLY A 108 13.85 -18.93 -6.61
C GLY A 108 14.11 -18.36 -5.22
N ALA A 109 15.03 -17.40 -5.08
CA ALA A 109 15.48 -16.87 -3.79
C ALA A 109 15.66 -15.35 -3.78
N VAL A 110 15.59 -14.77 -2.58
CA VAL A 110 15.84 -13.36 -2.30
C VAL A 110 16.67 -13.23 -1.02
N SER A 111 17.65 -12.32 -1.01
CA SER A 111 18.52 -12.04 0.13
C SER A 111 18.33 -10.63 0.67
N LEU A 112 18.40 -10.46 2.00
CA LEU A 112 18.42 -9.12 2.59
C LEU A 112 19.77 -8.43 2.34
N PRO A 113 19.78 -7.13 2.03
CA PRO A 113 21.01 -6.36 1.95
C PRO A 113 21.68 -6.22 3.33
N GLY A 114 22.99 -5.96 3.33
CA GLY A 114 23.73 -5.62 4.55
C GLY A 114 23.93 -6.77 5.55
N GLY A 115 23.65 -8.02 5.16
CA GLY A 115 23.79 -9.18 6.05
C GLY A 115 22.72 -9.25 7.14
N ALA A 116 21.60 -8.52 6.96
CA ALA A 116 20.46 -8.63 7.85
C ALA A 116 19.88 -10.05 7.85
N MET A 117 19.28 -10.43 8.96
CA MET A 117 18.62 -11.72 9.14
C MET A 117 17.25 -11.48 9.74
N ALA A 118 16.24 -12.24 9.30
CA ALA A 118 14.88 -12.16 9.82
C ALA A 118 14.26 -13.55 9.96
N ALA A 119 13.47 -13.74 11.02
CA ALA A 119 12.77 -14.99 11.33
C ALA A 119 11.43 -15.10 10.58
N LYS A 120 10.78 -13.97 10.33
CA LYS A 120 9.50 -13.88 9.62
C LYS A 120 9.58 -12.96 8.42
N TRP A 121 9.06 -13.41 7.29
CA TRP A 121 9.04 -12.67 6.04
C TRP A 121 7.67 -12.77 5.40
N SER A 122 7.15 -11.67 4.85
CA SER A 122 6.20 -11.70 3.74
C SER A 122 6.91 -11.13 2.50
N VAL A 123 6.89 -11.86 1.39
CA VAL A 123 7.58 -11.48 0.14
C VAL A 123 6.64 -11.67 -1.03
N GLY A 124 6.48 -10.65 -1.87
CA GLY A 124 5.60 -10.70 -3.03
C GLY A 124 5.74 -9.51 -3.96
N LEU A 125 4.89 -9.49 -5.00
CA LEU A 125 4.86 -8.39 -5.95
C LEU A 125 4.34 -7.12 -5.24
N PRO A 126 5.03 -5.98 -5.40
CA PRO A 126 4.58 -4.74 -4.79
C PRO A 126 3.30 -4.23 -5.47
N TYR A 127 2.43 -3.60 -4.69
CA TYR A 127 1.35 -2.77 -5.21
C TYR A 127 1.31 -1.42 -4.51
N GLU A 128 0.81 -0.41 -5.21
CA GLU A 128 0.55 0.91 -4.65
C GLU A 128 -0.94 1.01 -4.31
N ALA A 129 -1.26 1.21 -3.03
CA ALA A 129 -2.60 1.55 -2.60
C ALA A 129 -2.82 3.05 -2.84
N GLY A 130 -3.90 3.42 -3.54
CA GLY A 130 -4.15 4.81 -3.93
C GLY A 130 -5.61 5.23 -3.75
N ALA A 131 -5.81 6.47 -3.32
CA ALA A 131 -7.12 7.10 -3.19
C ALA A 131 -7.10 8.52 -3.77
N ASP A 132 -8.02 8.79 -4.69
CA ASP A 132 -8.23 10.09 -5.30
C ASP A 132 -9.51 10.70 -4.75
N THR A 133 -9.45 11.91 -4.20
CA THR A 133 -10.66 12.59 -3.72
C THR A 133 -11.48 13.12 -4.90
N LEU A 134 -12.79 13.21 -4.71
CA LEU A 134 -13.63 14.00 -5.61
C LEU A 134 -13.32 15.50 -5.43
N GLU A 135 -13.91 16.33 -6.30
CA GLU A 135 -13.94 17.77 -6.07
C GLU A 135 -14.52 18.05 -4.67
N LEU A 136 -13.86 18.95 -3.96
CA LEU A 136 -14.27 19.30 -2.62
C LEU A 136 -15.58 20.08 -2.65
N ASP A 137 -16.65 19.51 -2.08
CA ASP A 137 -17.91 20.21 -1.87
C ASP A 137 -18.27 20.21 -0.39
N VAL A 138 -18.19 21.38 0.23
CA VAL A 138 -18.62 21.60 1.60
C VAL A 138 -19.78 22.58 1.55
N GLY A 139 -20.97 22.10 1.90
CA GLY A 139 -22.17 22.95 1.95
C GLY A 139 -21.99 24.07 2.96
N GLY A 140 -21.92 25.30 2.47
CA GLY A 140 -21.89 26.52 3.28
C GLY A 140 -23.29 27.11 3.46
N ARG A 141 -23.36 28.27 4.13
CA ARG A 141 -24.60 29.06 4.25
C ARG A 141 -25.18 29.45 2.88
N ASP A 142 -24.34 29.54 1.86
CA ASP A 142 -24.69 29.89 0.47
C ASP A 142 -24.88 28.65 -0.44
N GLY A 143 -24.91 27.44 0.13
CA GLY A 143 -25.09 26.19 -0.62
C GLY A 143 -23.78 25.50 -1.02
N SER A 144 -23.83 24.71 -2.10
CA SER A 144 -22.69 23.98 -2.64
C SER A 144 -21.62 24.94 -3.18
N ILE A 145 -20.36 24.59 -2.99
CA ILE A 145 -19.21 25.35 -3.50
C ILE A 145 -18.63 24.70 -4.77
N VAL A 146 -19.31 23.72 -5.37
CA VAL A 146 -18.89 23.09 -6.64
C VAL A 146 -18.69 24.15 -7.73
N GLY A 147 -17.57 24.06 -8.45
CA GLY A 147 -17.16 24.99 -9.50
C GLY A 147 -16.43 26.24 -9.02
N ARG A 148 -16.43 26.54 -7.72
CA ARG A 148 -15.62 27.62 -7.15
C ARG A 148 -14.17 27.17 -7.01
N ARG A 149 -13.23 28.07 -7.29
CA ARG A 149 -11.81 27.78 -7.06
C ARG A 149 -11.56 27.59 -5.57
N LYS A 150 -10.78 26.55 -5.26
CA LYS A 150 -10.42 26.14 -3.91
C LYS A 150 -8.94 25.82 -3.88
N LYS A 151 -8.30 26.12 -2.76
CA LYS A 151 -6.91 25.76 -2.49
C LYS A 151 -6.83 25.03 -1.15
N VAL A 152 -6.32 23.80 -1.17
CA VAL A 152 -6.06 23.03 0.05
C VAL A 152 -4.71 23.44 0.62
N SER A 153 -4.66 23.83 1.90
CA SER A 153 -3.42 24.21 2.60
C SER A 153 -2.81 23.03 3.35
N LYS A 154 -3.66 22.20 3.96
CA LYS A 154 -3.26 20.97 4.65
C LYS A 154 -4.39 19.96 4.68
N GLY A 155 -4.04 18.69 4.87
CA GLY A 155 -4.97 17.61 5.17
C GLY A 155 -4.77 17.09 6.58
N ILE A 156 -5.86 16.76 7.27
CA ILE A 156 -5.82 16.01 8.53
C ILE A 156 -6.26 14.59 8.21
N LEU A 157 -5.33 13.64 8.35
CA LEU A 157 -5.60 12.21 8.17
C LEU A 157 -5.86 11.58 9.54
N SER A 158 -7.02 10.92 9.67
CA SER A 158 -7.28 10.04 10.81
C SER A 158 -6.84 8.63 10.45
N LEU A 159 -5.78 8.16 11.08
CA LEU A 159 -5.12 6.89 10.80
C LEU A 159 -5.41 5.88 11.91
N PHE A 160 -5.43 4.61 11.55
CA PHE A 160 -5.49 3.48 12.45
C PHE A 160 -4.42 2.48 12.02
N GLU A 161 -3.57 2.05 12.96
CA GLU A 161 -2.54 1.03 12.74
C GLU A 161 -1.80 1.16 11.40
N THR A 162 -1.36 2.37 11.06
CA THR A 162 -0.80 2.68 9.74
C THR A 162 0.70 2.90 9.82
N ASP A 163 1.47 2.25 8.95
CA ASP A 163 2.85 2.64 8.69
C ASP A 163 2.87 3.94 7.88
N THR A 164 3.25 5.03 8.55
CA THR A 164 3.30 6.37 7.93
C THR A 164 4.49 6.56 6.98
N THR A 165 5.51 5.70 7.04
CA THR A 165 6.73 5.87 6.21
C THR A 165 6.48 5.62 4.74
N GLY A 166 5.49 4.78 4.41
CA GLY A 166 5.02 4.55 3.05
C GLY A 166 3.87 5.47 2.63
N LEU A 167 3.33 6.31 3.53
CA LEU A 167 2.14 7.12 3.28
C LEU A 167 2.50 8.50 2.71
N GLU A 168 1.87 8.86 1.60
CA GLU A 168 2.13 10.12 0.90
C GLU A 168 0.83 10.79 0.43
N VAL A 169 0.85 12.12 0.36
CA VAL A 169 -0.29 12.94 -0.07
C VAL A 169 0.17 13.96 -1.10
N ALA A 170 -0.63 14.21 -2.13
CA ALA A 170 -0.35 15.21 -3.16
C ALA A 170 -1.59 15.99 -3.55
N SER A 171 -1.42 17.27 -3.88
CA SER A 171 -2.41 17.99 -4.69
C SER A 171 -2.55 17.31 -6.05
N MET A 172 -3.77 17.10 -6.53
CA MET A 172 -3.98 16.58 -7.89
C MET A 172 -3.43 17.49 -8.97
N GLN A 173 -3.38 18.80 -8.71
CA GLN A 173 -2.99 19.82 -9.68
C GLN A 173 -1.47 20.02 -9.72
N ARG A 174 -0.81 20.04 -8.56
CA ARG A 174 0.66 20.18 -8.48
C ARG A 174 1.38 18.85 -8.64
N GLY A 175 0.80 17.75 -8.17
CA GLY A 175 1.35 16.40 -8.29
C GLY A 175 2.61 16.12 -7.47
N ARG A 176 3.03 17.05 -6.59
CA ARG A 176 4.15 16.83 -5.68
C ARG A 176 3.69 15.98 -4.49
N TRP A 177 4.29 14.79 -4.34
CA TRP A 177 4.07 13.91 -3.19
C TRP A 177 4.79 14.44 -1.95
N GLU A 178 4.05 14.57 -0.87
CA GLU A 178 4.53 14.90 0.47
C GLU A 178 4.40 13.67 1.36
N THR A 179 5.51 13.22 1.95
CA THR A 179 5.48 12.13 2.93
C THR A 179 4.78 12.57 4.20
N VAL A 180 3.91 11.71 4.74
CA VAL A 180 3.24 11.93 6.01
C VAL A 180 4.24 11.69 7.14
N ARG A 181 4.63 12.76 7.82
CA ARG A 181 5.60 12.72 8.92
C ARG A 181 4.90 12.93 10.25
N ILE A 182 5.06 11.99 11.17
CA ILE A 182 4.66 12.15 12.57
C ILE A 182 5.85 12.63 13.42
N PRO A 183 5.63 13.52 14.41
CA PRO A 183 6.68 13.87 15.37
C PRO A 183 7.03 12.65 16.25
N SER A 184 8.19 12.03 16.02
CA SER A 184 8.79 10.91 16.80
C SER A 184 8.10 9.54 16.61
N VAL A 185 8.71 8.36 16.51
CA VAL A 185 10.09 7.82 16.62
C VAL A 185 10.13 6.71 15.56
N VAL A 186 11.03 6.75 14.56
CA VAL A 186 11.41 5.48 13.88
C VAL A 186 11.97 4.61 14.99
N ALA A 187 11.39 3.44 15.22
CA ALA A 187 11.89 2.53 16.24
C ALA A 187 13.42 2.36 16.03
N PRO A 188 14.26 2.42 17.08
CA PRO A 188 15.72 2.42 16.91
C PRO A 188 16.26 1.21 16.13
N ASP A 189 15.45 0.17 15.99
CA ASP A 189 15.72 -1.09 15.29
C ASP A 189 15.34 -1.08 13.80
N GLY A 190 14.81 0.03 13.27
CA GLY A 190 14.44 0.17 11.86
C GLY A 190 13.12 -0.52 11.48
N ARG A 191 12.36 -1.04 12.44
CA ARG A 191 11.02 -1.59 12.19
C ARG A 191 10.05 -0.46 11.83
N ALA A 192 9.13 -0.75 10.91
CA ALA A 192 8.00 0.14 10.69
C ALA A 192 7.14 0.20 11.97
N ASN A 193 6.67 1.40 12.30
CA ASN A 193 5.89 1.66 13.51
C ASN A 193 4.47 2.05 13.11
N LEU A 194 3.48 1.39 13.71
CA LEU A 194 2.08 1.61 13.39
C LEU A 194 1.53 2.78 14.20
N PHE A 195 0.98 3.76 13.49
CA PHE A 195 0.41 4.96 14.09
C PHE A 195 -1.12 4.91 14.09
N THR A 196 -1.69 5.24 15.25
CA THR A 196 -3.13 5.46 15.44
C THR A 196 -3.36 6.86 15.99
N GLY A 197 -4.08 7.69 15.25
CA GLY A 197 -4.34 9.06 15.64
C GLY A 197 -4.59 9.96 14.44
N ASN A 198 -4.58 11.26 14.69
CA ASN A 198 -4.69 12.26 13.64
C ASN A 198 -3.31 12.84 13.33
N VAL A 199 -2.98 12.97 12.05
CA VAL A 199 -1.76 13.61 11.58
C VAL A 199 -2.10 14.72 10.60
N GLU A 200 -1.42 15.86 10.76
CA GLU A 200 -1.54 16.97 9.83
C GLU A 200 -0.44 16.86 8.77
N VAL A 201 -0.83 17.03 7.51
CA VAL A 201 0.07 16.95 6.35
C VAL A 201 -0.08 18.25 5.56
N PRO A 202 0.97 19.07 5.46
CA PRO A 202 0.93 20.23 4.57
C PRO A 202 0.80 19.76 3.13
N ILE A 203 0.00 20.46 2.33
CA ILE A 203 -0.22 20.14 0.92
C ILE A 203 0.12 21.37 0.09
N ASP A 204 1.09 21.24 -0.81
CA ASP A 204 1.37 22.27 -1.81
C ASP A 204 0.31 22.22 -2.92
N ASP A 205 -0.71 23.07 -2.82
CA ASP A 205 -1.82 23.16 -3.77
C ASP A 205 -1.91 24.53 -4.46
N SER A 206 -2.77 24.61 -5.47
CA SER A 206 -3.12 25.84 -6.18
C SER A 206 -4.63 25.99 -6.36
N TRP A 207 -5.09 27.22 -6.59
CA TRP A 207 -6.50 27.55 -6.79
C TRP A 207 -7.17 26.88 -8.02
N GLU A 208 -6.38 26.31 -8.93
CA GLU A 208 -6.88 25.68 -10.15
C GLU A 208 -7.33 24.23 -9.94
N GLY A 209 -6.94 23.61 -8.81
CA GLY A 209 -7.12 22.18 -8.57
C GLY A 209 -8.51 21.74 -8.10
N GLN A 210 -9.41 22.69 -7.83
CA GLN A 210 -10.74 22.44 -7.24
C GLN A 210 -10.67 21.69 -5.89
N GLY A 211 -9.56 21.87 -5.17
CA GLY A 211 -9.32 21.23 -3.87
C GLY A 211 -9.21 19.70 -3.91
N ARG A 212 -8.81 19.12 -5.05
CA ARG A 212 -8.65 17.67 -5.19
C ARG A 212 -7.28 17.20 -4.72
N VAL A 213 -7.26 16.10 -3.98
CA VAL A 213 -6.07 15.51 -3.36
C VAL A 213 -5.95 14.04 -3.74
N ARG A 214 -4.72 13.54 -3.86
CA ARG A 214 -4.42 12.10 -3.97
C ARG A 214 -3.66 11.66 -2.74
N ILE A 215 -3.92 10.43 -2.33
CA ILE A 215 -3.23 9.77 -1.23
C ILE A 215 -2.72 8.45 -1.77
N ARG A 216 -1.51 8.07 -1.40
CA ARG A 216 -0.98 6.74 -1.73
C ARG A 216 -0.19 6.14 -0.58
N HIS A 217 -0.10 4.82 -0.58
CA HIS A 217 0.77 4.06 0.30
C HIS A 217 1.58 3.07 -0.54
N THR A 218 2.91 3.10 -0.37
CA THR A 218 3.86 2.42 -1.26
C THR A 218 4.62 1.27 -0.60
N ASN A 219 4.47 1.06 0.70
CA ASN A 219 5.19 0.03 1.43
C ASN A 219 4.33 -1.25 1.51
N PRO A 220 4.93 -2.43 1.65
CA PRO A 220 4.22 -3.68 1.95
C PRO A 220 3.80 -3.73 3.44
N THR A 221 3.13 -2.69 3.93
CA THR A 221 2.75 -2.51 5.33
C THR A 221 1.32 -1.98 5.47
N PRO A 222 0.67 -2.17 6.63
CA PRO A 222 -0.72 -1.78 6.80
C PRO A 222 -0.95 -0.28 6.64
N CYS A 223 -2.08 0.07 6.01
CA CYS A 223 -2.54 1.45 5.85
C CYS A 223 -4.06 1.54 5.97
N THR A 224 -4.54 2.06 7.10
CA THR A 224 -5.98 2.27 7.35
C THR A 224 -6.25 3.75 7.58
N ILE A 225 -6.86 4.38 6.58
CA ILE A 225 -7.32 5.77 6.63
C ILE A 225 -8.80 5.78 6.99
N ARG A 226 -9.12 6.28 8.20
CA ARG A 226 -10.50 6.41 8.69
C ARG A 226 -11.19 7.66 8.17
N ALA A 227 -10.44 8.74 8.01
CA ALA A 227 -10.97 10.01 7.50
C ALA A 227 -9.86 10.88 6.88
N PHE A 228 -10.24 11.70 5.91
CA PHE A 228 -9.45 12.79 5.37
C PHE A 228 -10.25 14.09 5.51
N THR A 229 -9.71 15.04 6.27
CA THR A 229 -10.34 16.35 6.50
C THR A 229 -9.45 17.44 5.90
N PRO A 230 -9.82 18.05 4.76
CA PRO A 230 -9.05 19.14 4.16
C PRO A 230 -9.25 20.45 4.92
N VAL A 231 -8.18 21.20 5.08
CA VAL A 231 -8.21 22.62 5.44
C VAL A 231 -7.94 23.40 4.16
N PHE A 232 -8.86 24.29 3.80
CA PHE A 232 -8.87 24.93 2.49
C PHE A 232 -9.44 26.34 2.55
N ASP A 233 -9.05 27.14 1.55
CA ASP A 233 -9.67 28.40 1.21
C ASP A 233 -10.53 28.21 -0.05
N ALA A 234 -11.65 28.94 -0.14
CA ALA A 234 -12.54 28.92 -1.30
C ALA A 234 -12.88 30.36 -1.74
N GLU A 235 -13.10 30.56 -3.04
CA GLU A 235 -13.63 31.83 -3.55
C GLU A 235 -15.03 32.11 -2.99
N ALA A 236 -15.28 33.40 -2.75
CA ALA A 236 -16.55 33.91 -2.24
C ALA A 236 -17.73 33.68 -3.20
#